data_AF-A0A8T5PL65-F1
#
_entry.id   AF-A0A8T5PL65-F1
#
_cell.length_a   1.000
_cell.length_b   1.000
_cell.length_c   1.000
_cell.angle_alpha   90.00
_cell.angle_beta   90.00
_cell.angle_gamma   90.00
#
_symmetry.space_group_name_H-M   'P 1'
#
loop_
_entity.id
_entity.type
_entity.pdbx_description
1 polymer ?
#
loop_
_entity_poly.entity_id
_entity_poly.type
_entity_poly.pdbx_seq_one_letter_code
_entity_poly.pdbx_strand_id
1 'polypeptide(L)'
;MTKPEIIEIKCPFCGYEKIKANFYPSVLQTAVSRSAAKGSVTKFYRTKEKYEVLSDCEKCGKKAKEIEKALKEGIKDPEKEKKIEDRLKQQGLFIPEIKTKLK
;
A
#
# COMPACT_ATOMS: atom_id res chain seq x y z
N MET A 1 -3.47 2.10 -20.82
CA MET A 1 -3.00 2.91 -19.68
C MET A 1 -4.23 3.56 -19.09
N THR A 2 -4.60 3.24 -17.85
CA THR A 2 -5.73 3.89 -17.17
C THR A 2 -5.34 5.33 -16.84
N LYS A 3 -6.21 6.28 -17.19
CA LYS A 3 -6.02 7.69 -16.86
C LYS A 3 -6.10 7.84 -15.34
N PRO A 4 -5.15 8.53 -14.69
CA PRO A 4 -5.27 8.81 -13.26
C PRO A 4 -6.46 9.73 -13.02
N GLU A 5 -7.27 9.39 -12.02
CA GLU A 5 -8.36 10.25 -11.55
C GLU A 5 -7.86 11.11 -10.39
N ILE A 6 -8.12 12.42 -10.44
CA ILE A 6 -7.74 13.34 -9.36
C ILE A 6 -8.86 13.29 -8.32
N ILE A 7 -8.54 12.79 -7.12
CA ILE A 7 -9.49 12.67 -6.01
C ILE A 7 -9.06 13.61 -4.88
N GLU A 8 -10.05 14.26 -4.26
CA GLU A 8 -9.85 15.00 -3.00
C GLU A 8 -10.05 14.05 -1.82
N ILE A 9 -8.97 13.73 -1.11
CA ILE A 9 -9.01 12.83 0.05
C ILE A 9 -8.69 13.66 1.30
N LYS A 10 -9.42 13.41 2.40
CA LYS A 10 -9.09 14.03 3.69
C LYS A 10 -7.77 13.46 4.20
N CYS A 11 -6.92 14.30 4.78
CA CYS A 11 -5.66 13.86 5.35
C CYS A 11 -5.89 12.74 6.39
N PRO A 12 -5.30 11.54 6.21
CA PRO A 12 -5.50 10.42 7.13
C PRO A 12 -4.94 10.70 8.52
N PHE A 13 -3.97 11.62 8.66
CA PHE A 13 -3.38 11.96 9.95
C PHE A 13 -4.20 12.96 10.75
N CYS A 14 -4.61 14.07 10.14
CA CYS A 14 -5.25 15.17 10.85
C CYS A 14 -6.75 15.29 10.55
N GLY A 15 -7.25 14.76 9.42
CA GLY A 15 -8.67 14.82 9.04
C GLY A 15 -9.19 16.21 8.65
N TYR A 16 -8.38 17.28 8.79
CA TYR A 16 -8.81 18.66 8.58
C TYR A 16 -8.54 19.20 7.18
N GLU A 17 -7.45 18.79 6.53
CA GLU A 17 -7.09 19.25 5.18
C GLU A 17 -7.51 18.26 4.11
N LYS A 18 -7.99 18.79 2.98
CA LYS A 18 -8.24 18.03 1.76
C LYS A 18 -6.96 18.05 0.92
N ILE A 19 -6.46 16.86 0.63
CA ILE A 19 -5.25 16.63 -0.15
C ILE A 19 -5.68 16.15 -1.53
N LYS A 20 -5.08 16.72 -2.58
CA LYS A 20 -5.27 16.23 -3.94
C LYS A 20 -4.37 15.02 -4.16
N ALA A 21 -4.96 13.89 -4.53
CA ALA A 21 -4.24 12.67 -4.84
C ALA A 21 -4.64 12.16 -6.24
N ASN A 22 -3.66 11.69 -6.99
CA ASN A 22 -3.88 10.92 -8.20
C ASN A 22 -4.17 9.47 -7.79
N PHE A 23 -5.36 9.00 -8.12
CA PHE A 23 -5.77 7.62 -7.92
C PHE A 23 -5.51 6.80 -9.18
N TYR A 24 -4.76 5.71 -8.99
CA TYR A 24 -4.53 4.70 -10.01
C TYR A 24 -5.31 3.44 -9.62
N PRO A 25 -6.40 3.12 -10.34
CA PRO A 25 -7.20 1.95 -10.05
C PRO A 25 -6.43 0.65 -10.33
N SER A 26 -6.80 -0.42 -9.62
CA SER A 26 -6.30 -1.76 -9.92
C SER A 26 -6.78 -2.18 -11.30
N VAL A 27 -5.84 -2.55 -12.17
CA VAL A 27 -6.16 -3.05 -13.51
C VAL A 27 -5.52 -4.41 -13.72
N LEU A 28 -6.18 -5.26 -14.51
CA LEU A 28 -5.64 -6.54 -14.91
C LEU A 28 -4.67 -6.30 -16.08
N GLN A 29 -3.37 -6.44 -15.81
CA GLN A 29 -2.31 -6.30 -16.79
C GLN A 29 -1.87 -7.66 -17.32
N THR A 30 -1.44 -7.64 -18.58
CA THR A 30 -0.92 -8.81 -19.27
C THR A 30 0.53 -8.55 -19.63
N ALA A 31 1.46 -9.35 -19.09
CA ALA A 31 2.85 -9.35 -19.51
C ALA A 31 3.11 -10.54 -20.43
N VAL A 32 3.54 -10.25 -21.65
CA VAL A 32 4.00 -11.28 -22.59
C VAL A 32 5.52 -11.30 -22.54
N SER A 33 6.07 -12.46 -22.19
CA SER A 33 7.52 -12.72 -22.21
C SER A 33 7.82 -13.78 -23.27
N ARG A 34 8.93 -13.65 -24.00
CA ARG A 34 9.38 -14.69 -24.93
C ARG A 34 10.40 -15.57 -24.22
N SER A 35 10.22 -16.89 -24.33
CA SER A 35 11.16 -17.89 -23.82
C SER A 35 11.55 -18.85 -24.95
N ALA A 36 12.83 -19.20 -25.05
CA ALA A 36 13.32 -20.10 -26.09
C ALA A 36 12.72 -21.52 -25.96
N ALA A 37 12.46 -21.97 -24.73
CA ALA A 37 11.97 -23.32 -24.46
C ALA A 37 10.44 -23.49 -24.58
N LYS A 38 9.67 -22.42 -24.36
CA LYS A 38 8.19 -22.48 -24.27
C LYS A 38 7.46 -21.55 -25.23
N GLY A 39 8.20 -20.80 -26.07
CA GLY A 39 7.62 -19.76 -26.92
C GLY A 39 7.16 -18.53 -26.13
N SER A 40 6.12 -17.85 -26.61
CA SER A 40 5.52 -16.70 -25.92
C SER A 40 4.70 -17.14 -24.70
N VAL A 41 5.11 -16.68 -23.51
CA VAL A 41 4.40 -16.91 -22.26
C VAL A 41 3.67 -15.63 -21.87
N THR A 42 2.36 -15.72 -21.79
CA THR A 42 1.46 -14.64 -21.34
C THR A 42 1.14 -14.83 -19.87
N LYS A 43 1.44 -13.83 -19.04
CA LYS A 43 1.11 -13.80 -17.61
C LYS A 43 0.10 -12.70 -17.34
N PHE A 44 -0.97 -13.04 -16.64
CA PHE A 44 -1.95 -12.09 -16.15
C PHE A 44 -1.65 -11.77 -14.69
N TYR A 45 -1.57 -10.49 -14.35
CA TYR A 45 -1.43 -10.04 -12.96
C TYR A 45 -2.28 -8.79 -12.74
N ARG A 46 -2.80 -8.63 -11.52
CA ARG A 46 -3.48 -7.40 -11.12
C ARG A 46 -2.45 -6.40 -10.61
N THR A 47 -2.47 -5.18 -11.13
CA THR A 47 -1.71 -4.08 -10.53
C THR A 47 -2.38 -3.67 -9.21
N LYS A 48 -1.57 -3.36 -8.21
CA LYS A 48 -2.06 -2.84 -6.93
C LYS A 48 -2.59 -1.42 -7.14
N GLU A 49 -3.63 -1.07 -6.39
CA GLU A 49 -4.10 0.31 -6.29
C GLU A 49 -2.97 1.20 -5.76
N LYS A 50 -2.86 2.41 -6.32
CA LYS A 50 -1.84 3.39 -5.92
C LYS A 50 -2.48 4.76 -5.78
N TYR A 51 -2.14 5.43 -4.68
CA TYR A 51 -2.42 6.84 -4.47
C TYR A 51 -1.09 7.58 -4.58
N GLU A 52 -1.02 8.56 -5.47
CA GLU A 52 0.10 9.52 -5.51
C GLU A 52 -0.40 10.86 -4.97
N VAL A 53 0.19 11.32 -3.87
CA VAL A 53 -0.22 12.55 -3.19
C VAL A 53 0.54 13.72 -3.78
N LEU A 54 -0.17 14.74 -4.24
CA LEU A 54 0.43 15.89 -4.92
C LEU A 54 0.83 17.03 -3.97
N SER A 55 0.31 17.04 -2.75
CA SER A 55 0.50 18.13 -1.79
C SER A 55 0.86 17.62 -0.39
N ASP A 56 1.81 18.29 0.24
CA ASP A 56 2.09 18.13 1.66
C ASP A 56 0.91 18.64 2.52
N CYS A 57 0.81 18.17 3.75
CA CYS A 57 -0.17 18.63 4.72
C CYS A 57 0.43 19.78 5.54
N GLU A 58 -0.03 21.01 5.33
CA GLU A 58 0.49 22.20 6.03
C GLU A 58 0.12 22.18 7.51
N LYS A 59 -1.08 21.70 7.86
CA LYS A 59 -1.52 21.60 9.26
C LYS A 59 -0.76 20.58 10.10
N CYS A 60 -0.36 19.46 9.50
CA CYS A 60 0.25 18.35 10.23
C CYS A 60 1.75 18.19 9.96
N GLY A 61 2.30 18.98 9.03
CA GLY A 61 3.70 18.93 8.62
C GLY A 61 4.10 17.60 7.98
N LYS A 62 3.13 16.73 7.64
CA LYS A 62 3.38 15.42 7.05
C LYS A 62 3.67 15.56 5.57
N LYS A 63 4.76 14.91 5.14
CA LYS A 63 5.18 14.89 3.74
C LYS A 63 4.22 14.04 2.90
N ALA A 64 4.03 14.39 1.64
CA ALA A 64 3.23 13.65 0.67
C ALA A 64 3.53 12.13 0.70
N LYS A 65 4.81 11.76 0.77
CA LYS A 65 5.24 10.34 0.88
C LYS A 65 4.73 9.62 2.13
N GLU A 66 4.65 10.31 3.28
CA GLU A 66 4.11 9.71 4.50
C GLU A 66 2.59 9.52 4.39
N ILE A 67 1.91 10.44 3.70
CA ILE A 67 0.47 10.38 3.44
C ILE A 67 0.16 9.26 2.44
N GLU A 68 0.94 9.12 1.37
CA GLU A 68 0.85 7.98 0.44
C GLU A 68 1.02 6.65 1.18
N LYS A 69 2.00 6.57 2.07
CA LYS A 69 2.26 5.36 2.84
C LYS A 69 1.09 5.04 3.78
N ALA A 70 0.54 6.05 4.47
CA ALA A 70 -0.63 5.88 5.32
C ALA A 70 -1.87 5.47 4.54
N LEU A 71 -2.08 6.00 3.32
CA LEU A 71 -3.18 5.60 2.45
C LEU A 71 -3.02 4.17 1.92
N LYS A 72 -1.77 3.71 1.73
CA LYS A 72 -1.47 2.38 1.19
C LYS A 72 -1.45 1.27 2.24
N GLU A 73 -0.83 1.53 3.39
CA GLU A 73 -0.58 0.52 4.44
C GLU A 73 -1.50 0.69 5.66
N GLY A 74 -2.25 1.78 5.73
CA GLY A 74 -2.93 2.21 6.95
C GLY A 74 -1.98 2.97 7.89
N ILE A 75 -2.55 3.69 8.87
CA ILE A 75 -1.78 4.37 9.90
C ILE A 75 -1.31 3.30 10.90
N LYS A 76 0.00 3.05 10.94
CA LYS A 76 0.60 2.19 11.96
C LYS A 76 0.63 2.94 13.28
N ASP A 77 -0.14 2.42 14.23
CA ASP A 77 -0.26 2.96 15.57
C ASP A 77 0.50 2.02 16.51
N PRO A 78 1.72 2.39 16.97
CA PRO A 78 2.63 1.47 17.65
C PRO A 78 2.06 0.97 18.98
N GLU A 79 1.17 1.72 19.63
CA GLU A 79 0.47 1.25 20.83
C GLU A 79 -0.57 0.17 20.51
N LYS A 80 -1.28 0.30 19.38
CA LYS A 80 -2.22 -0.74 18.93
C LYS A 80 -1.49 -1.99 18.49
N GLU A 81 -0.38 -1.86 17.78
CA GLU A 81 0.46 -2.99 17.38
C GLU A 81 0.94 -3.76 18.62
N LYS A 82 1.44 -3.09 19.65
CA LYS A 82 1.82 -3.74 20.92
C LYS A 82 0.65 -4.44 21.61
N LYS A 83 -0.53 -3.82 21.68
CA LYS A 83 -1.73 -4.46 22.26
C LYS A 83 -2.15 -5.71 21.48
N ILE A 84 -2.03 -5.68 20.16
CA ILE A 84 -2.30 -6.85 19.31
C ILE A 84 -1.27 -7.93 19.58
N GLU A 85 0.03 -7.59 19.64
CA GLU A 85 1.09 -8.53 20.00
C GLU A 85 0.88 -9.17 21.37
N ASP A 86 0.56 -8.37 22.39
CA ASP A 86 0.32 -8.87 23.75
C ASP A 86 -0.89 -9.81 23.79
N ARG A 87 -1.96 -9.50 23.05
CA ARG A 87 -3.12 -10.38 22.91
C ARG A 87 -2.76 -11.69 22.18
N LEU A 88 -1.95 -11.63 21.13
CA LEU A 88 -1.49 -12.81 20.39
C LEU A 88 -0.57 -13.69 21.25
N LYS A 89 0.29 -13.08 22.08
CA LYS A 89 1.13 -13.79 23.07
C LYS A 89 0.27 -14.49 24.12
N GLN A 90 -0.75 -13.81 24.66
CA GLN A 90 -1.69 -14.41 25.62
C GLN A 90 -2.46 -15.59 25.03
N GLN A 91 -2.77 -15.56 23.74
CA GLN A 91 -3.48 -16.64 23.03
C GLN A 91 -2.53 -17.75 22.51
N GLY A 92 -1.22 -17.63 22.73
CA GLY A 92 -0.22 -18.59 22.22
C GLY A 92 -0.11 -18.62 20.68
N LEU A 93 -0.65 -17.61 20.00
CA LEU A 93 -0.67 -17.49 18.52
C LEU A 93 0.46 -16.61 17.99
N PHE A 94 1.38 -16.18 18.85
CA PHE A 94 2.55 -15.41 18.44
C PHE A 94 3.57 -16.33 17.76
N ILE A 95 3.59 -16.33 16.43
CA ILE A 95 4.62 -17.02 15.64
C ILE A 95 5.69 -15.98 15.28
N PRO A 96 6.84 -15.94 15.97
CA PRO A 96 7.95 -15.08 15.57
C PRO A 96 8.48 -15.56 14.22
N GLU A 97 8.29 -14.73 13.19
CA GLU A 97 8.86 -14.81 11.84
C GLU A 97 9.19 -16.22 11.32
N ILE A 98 8.34 -16.77 10.46
CA ILE A 98 8.76 -17.83 9.54
C ILE A 98 9.85 -17.23 8.65
N LYS A 99 11.12 -17.40 9.03
CA LYS A 99 12.26 -17.19 8.15
C LYS A 99 12.12 -18.18 7.01
N THR A 100 11.42 -17.81 5.94
CA THR A 100 11.48 -18.53 4.67
C THR A 100 12.90 -18.36 4.12
N LYS A 101 13.84 -19.15 4.63
CA LYS A 101 15.04 -19.54 3.89
C LYS A 101 14.54 -20.38 2.72
N LEU A 102 14.23 -19.73 1.60
CA LEU A 102 14.24 -20.41 0.31
C LEU A 102 15.70 -20.76 0.03
N LYS A 103 15.98 -22.06 0.16
CA LYS A 103 17.25 -22.71 -0.16
C LYS A 103 17.48 -22.71 -1.67
#